data_AF-L1IAI8-F1
#
_entry.id   AF-L1IAI8-F1
#
_cell.length_a   1.000
_cell.length_b   1.000
_cell.length_c   1.000
_cell.angle_alpha   90.00
_cell.angle_beta   90.00
_cell.angle_gamma   90.00
#
_symmetry.space_group_name_H-M   'P 1'
#
loop_
_entity.id
_entity.type
_entity.pdbx_description
1 polymer ?
#
loop_
_entity_poly.entity_id
_entity_poly.type
_entity_poly.pdbx_seq_one_letter_code
_entity_poly.pdbx_strand_id
1 'polypeptide(L)'
;MGLEVDCELEFSLDLPEPSTWEGRPVLFPRAQQSEDSAHDEEEEPKINSWRLKERMKTMNVALVACLNIRVDPPDVIKPSPCARMECWVDPQMMSPQKALETIGKKLEAQYRRWQPRANYQQGLDPKVDDVKKLCDNLRKEAKDERVLFHYNGHGVPRPTANSEIWVFNKNFTQYIPLSVYDLQTWLGSPSVFVFDCSNAGVLVNQQHRDADLIILAACSAGELLPQNPELPADVFTSCLTTPITMALRWFCSRSSSLLKIDPSLIDHIPGQLNNRKTILGELNWIFTAVTDTIAWSLLPPELFQRLFRQDLLVASIFRNFILAERILRSVNCNPVSVPKLPPSYQHPLWSAWDLAVEVCLSQLPAVLADPPAEYQPSSFFVEQLTAFEVWLEFGGRKETKPPVLTVVLQVLLSQAHRFRALNLLARFLDMGSWAVNHALSVGVFPYVLKLLQSPSKHIREPLIFIWAKILTVDSSCTVDLIRDTDYTYFLQCLTSPDLPPNQRALSVVILSVIVSELPEAKDKCLQGDIIIGLKGHVDSSCPHIRKWVCLCSGQLWSSYERAKSLALDQQLPQVIVTLLQDPVAEVRAAALYALGTYM
;
A
#
# COMPACT_ATOMS: atom_id res chain seq x y z
N MET A 1 -61.21 24.08 14.50
CA MET A 1 -60.65 23.31 15.63
C MET A 1 -59.74 22.28 15.00
N GLY A 2 -58.44 22.50 14.78
CA GLY A 2 -57.47 23.15 15.66
C GLY A 2 -56.97 22.11 16.65
N LEU A 3 -56.11 21.19 16.19
CA LEU A 3 -55.24 20.36 17.05
C LEU A 3 -53.93 20.13 16.29
N GLU A 4 -52.91 20.86 16.75
CA GLU A 4 -51.50 20.55 16.58
C GLU A 4 -51.22 19.14 17.13
N VAL A 5 -50.35 18.39 16.45
CA VAL A 5 -49.74 17.18 17.01
C VAL A 5 -48.24 17.42 16.97
N ASP A 6 -47.68 17.53 18.17
CA ASP A 6 -46.29 17.78 18.47
C ASP A 6 -45.35 16.78 17.78
N CYS A 7 -44.36 17.33 17.08
CA CYS A 7 -43.08 16.69 16.83
C CYS A 7 -42.25 16.81 18.11
N GLU A 8 -41.98 15.70 18.81
CA GLU A 8 -40.77 15.51 19.61
C GLU A 8 -40.72 14.07 20.16
N LEU A 9 -40.00 13.20 19.45
CA LEU A 9 -39.41 11.99 20.01
C LEU A 9 -37.96 11.96 19.54
N GLU A 10 -37.14 12.81 20.16
CA GLU A 10 -35.69 12.66 20.15
C GLU A 10 -35.33 11.36 20.88
N PHE A 11 -34.93 10.34 20.12
CA PHE A 11 -34.12 9.26 20.68
C PHE A 11 -32.71 9.83 20.95
N SER A 12 -32.49 10.33 22.16
CA SER A 12 -31.15 10.56 22.70
C SER A 12 -30.48 9.20 22.89
N LEU A 13 -29.79 8.72 21.85
CA LEU A 13 -28.69 7.79 22.04
C LEU A 13 -27.55 8.64 22.58
N ASP A 14 -27.36 8.61 23.91
CA ASP A 14 -26.18 9.11 24.58
C ASP A 14 -24.95 8.37 24.03
N LEU A 15 -24.43 8.86 22.91
CA LEU A 15 -23.12 8.51 22.39
C LEU A 15 -22.11 9.02 23.42
N PRO A 16 -21.16 8.20 23.88
CA PRO A 16 -20.04 8.73 24.64
C PRO A 16 -19.35 9.77 23.76
N GLU A 17 -19.29 11.02 24.23
CA GLU A 17 -18.43 12.03 23.62
C GLU A 17 -17.03 11.41 23.46
N PRO A 18 -16.32 11.69 22.36
CA PRO A 18 -14.94 11.26 22.20
C PRO A 18 -14.08 12.00 23.23
N SER A 19 -14.09 11.50 24.46
CA SER A 19 -13.32 12.00 25.59
C SER A 19 -11.85 11.81 25.24
N THR A 20 -11.30 12.90 24.73
CA THR A 20 -9.98 13.44 24.93
C THR A 20 -8.91 12.43 25.35
N TRP A 21 -7.83 12.42 24.59
CA TRP A 21 -6.51 11.84 24.87
C TRP A 21 -5.85 12.35 26.18
N GLU A 22 -6.62 12.96 27.06
CA GLU A 22 -6.22 13.51 28.33
C GLU A 22 -5.80 12.37 29.28
N GLY A 23 -4.50 12.31 29.55
CA GLY A 23 -3.99 11.61 30.72
C GLY A 23 -3.37 10.23 30.50
N ARG A 24 -3.27 9.70 29.27
CA ARG A 24 -2.46 8.49 29.03
C ARG A 24 -0.99 8.85 28.87
N PRO A 25 -0.09 8.46 29.79
CA PRO A 25 1.33 8.72 29.64
C PRO A 25 1.89 7.95 28.44
N VAL A 26 2.61 8.63 27.55
CA VAL A 26 3.49 7.95 26.59
C VAL A 26 4.65 7.38 27.39
N LEU A 27 4.64 6.07 27.60
CA LEU A 27 5.72 5.34 28.25
C LEU A 27 6.85 5.14 27.23
N PHE A 28 7.99 5.76 27.50
CA PHE A 28 9.24 5.44 26.80
C PHE A 28 9.80 4.14 27.37
N PRO A 29 10.30 3.22 26.53
CA PRO A 29 11.07 2.10 27.04
C PRO A 29 12.22 2.65 27.88
N ARG A 30 12.29 2.25 29.16
CA ARG A 30 13.47 2.50 29.99
C ARG A 30 14.65 1.80 29.34
N ALA A 31 15.81 2.44 29.27
CA ALA A 31 17.06 1.71 29.26
C ALA A 31 17.03 0.80 30.50
N GLN A 32 17.09 -0.52 30.30
CA GLN A 32 17.05 -1.51 31.37
C GLN A 32 18.18 -1.21 32.37
N GLN A 33 17.82 -0.59 33.49
CA GLN A 33 18.56 -0.78 34.73
C GLN A 33 17.80 -1.86 35.49
N SER A 34 18.36 -3.06 35.41
CA SER A 34 17.93 -4.26 36.08
C SER A 34 17.88 -4.04 37.60
N GLU A 35 16.74 -4.37 38.20
CA GLU A 35 16.70 -4.87 39.58
C GLU A 35 16.53 -6.40 39.49
N ASP A 36 17.31 -7.09 40.31
CA ASP A 36 17.74 -8.47 40.21
C ASP A 36 16.70 -9.57 39.89
N SER A 37 17.17 -10.51 39.07
CA SER A 37 17.08 -11.98 39.21
C SER A 37 16.29 -12.78 38.15
N ALA A 38 16.98 -13.15 37.07
CA ALA A 38 17.24 -14.52 36.63
C ALA A 38 17.93 -14.49 35.26
N HIS A 39 18.99 -15.26 35.10
CA HIS A 39 19.71 -15.44 33.84
C HIS A 39 18.82 -16.13 32.79
N ASP A 40 18.04 -15.35 32.07
CA ASP A 40 17.65 -15.66 30.70
C ASP A 40 18.50 -14.75 29.81
N GLU A 41 19.23 -15.35 28.87
CA GLU A 41 19.94 -14.61 27.83
C GLU A 41 18.91 -13.73 27.10
N GLU A 42 18.89 -12.43 27.40
CA GLU A 42 18.08 -11.46 26.68
C GLU A 42 18.56 -11.44 25.22
N GLU A 43 17.87 -12.17 24.35
CA GLU A 43 17.96 -11.94 22.91
C GLU A 43 17.66 -10.45 22.70
N GLU A 44 18.66 -9.68 22.22
CA GLU A 44 18.45 -8.32 21.75
C GLU A 44 17.17 -8.30 20.90
N PRO A 45 16.21 -7.39 21.16
CA PRO A 45 14.97 -7.38 20.41
C PRO A 45 15.34 -7.16 18.94
N LYS A 46 15.19 -8.22 18.12
CA LYS A 46 15.37 -8.14 16.68
C LYS A 46 14.53 -6.98 16.18
N ILE A 47 15.18 -5.87 15.84
CA ILE A 47 14.53 -4.73 15.20
C ILE A 47 14.00 -5.27 13.87
N ASN A 48 12.70 -5.59 13.83
CA ASN A 48 12.02 -5.95 12.61
C ASN A 48 12.14 -4.75 11.66
N SER A 49 13.03 -4.87 10.69
CA SER A 49 13.32 -3.83 9.71
C SER A 49 12.13 -3.70 8.76
N TRP A 50 11.11 -2.95 9.19
CA TRP A 50 9.97 -2.53 8.38
C TRP A 50 10.42 -1.60 7.23
N ARG A 51 11.60 -0.99 7.37
CA ARG A 51 12.27 -0.23 6.32
C ARG A 51 12.67 -1.18 5.20
N LEU A 52 12.14 -0.92 4.01
CA LEU A 52 12.59 -1.59 2.79
C LEU A 52 14.09 -1.31 2.59
N LYS A 53 14.92 -2.34 2.74
CA LYS A 53 16.39 -2.24 2.60
C LYS A 53 16.81 -1.67 1.24
N GLU A 54 16.14 -2.10 0.17
CA GLU A 54 16.35 -1.59 -1.18
C GLU A 54 15.03 -1.41 -1.92
N ARG A 55 14.83 -0.22 -2.51
CA ARG A 55 13.71 0.03 -3.43
C ARG A 55 14.03 -0.59 -4.77
N MET A 56 13.34 -1.68 -5.08
CA MET A 56 13.44 -2.34 -6.38
C MET A 56 12.50 -1.67 -7.39
N LYS A 57 12.92 -1.63 -8.65
CA LYS A 57 12.10 -1.11 -9.74
C LYS A 57 12.10 -2.11 -10.89
N THR A 58 10.93 -2.28 -11.49
CA THR A 58 10.81 -2.92 -12.79
C THR A 58 10.69 -1.83 -13.85
N MET A 59 11.77 -1.56 -14.57
CA MET A 59 11.84 -0.51 -15.61
C MET A 59 12.01 -1.08 -17.03
N ASN A 60 12.14 -2.40 -17.16
CA ASN A 60 12.36 -3.09 -18.43
C ASN A 60 11.35 -4.22 -18.58
N VAL A 61 10.58 -4.20 -19.67
CA VAL A 61 9.44 -5.10 -19.88
C VAL A 61 9.48 -5.70 -21.29
N ALA A 62 9.54 -7.03 -21.34
CA ALA A 62 9.36 -7.84 -22.54
C ALA A 62 7.90 -8.27 -22.67
N LEU A 63 7.30 -8.03 -23.84
CA LEU A 63 5.95 -8.46 -24.19
C LEU A 63 6.03 -9.41 -25.38
N VAL A 64 6.06 -10.72 -25.11
CA VAL A 64 6.13 -11.77 -26.12
C VAL A 64 4.73 -12.34 -26.36
N ALA A 65 4.20 -12.15 -27.56
CA ALA A 65 2.89 -12.65 -27.96
C ALA A 65 3.03 -13.64 -29.11
N CYS A 66 2.67 -14.90 -28.86
CA CYS A 66 2.67 -15.98 -29.83
C CYS A 66 1.23 -16.40 -30.13
N LEU A 67 0.59 -15.71 -31.07
CA LEU A 67 -0.86 -15.78 -31.34
C LEU A 67 -1.22 -16.44 -32.67
N ASN A 68 -0.33 -16.39 -33.68
CA ASN A 68 -0.56 -16.97 -35.02
C ASN A 68 -2.01 -16.81 -35.52
N ILE A 69 -2.48 -15.57 -35.57
CA ILE A 69 -3.90 -15.23 -35.68
C ILE A 69 -4.56 -15.95 -36.88
N ARG A 70 -5.67 -16.65 -36.61
CA ARG A 70 -6.47 -17.54 -37.51
C ARG A 70 -5.93 -18.95 -37.70
N VAL A 71 -4.83 -19.33 -37.05
CA VAL A 71 -4.31 -20.68 -37.07
C VAL A 71 -4.33 -21.22 -35.65
N ASP A 72 -5.20 -22.20 -35.39
CA ASP A 72 -5.28 -22.83 -34.08
C ASP A 72 -4.14 -23.85 -33.89
N PRO A 73 -3.54 -23.92 -32.69
CA PRO A 73 -2.52 -24.92 -32.41
C PRO A 73 -3.11 -26.33 -32.38
N PRO A 74 -2.30 -27.35 -32.72
CA PRO A 74 -2.79 -28.72 -32.95
C PRO A 74 -3.38 -29.42 -31.72
N ASP A 75 -3.08 -28.94 -30.52
CA ASP A 75 -3.48 -29.55 -29.25
C ASP A 75 -4.64 -28.82 -28.56
N VAL A 76 -5.24 -27.81 -29.21
CA VAL A 76 -6.39 -27.06 -28.71
C VAL A 76 -7.57 -27.19 -29.67
N ILE A 77 -8.65 -27.80 -29.20
CA ILE A 77 -9.93 -27.81 -29.91
C ILE A 77 -10.75 -26.62 -29.42
N LYS A 78 -11.11 -25.70 -30.32
CA LYS A 78 -11.95 -24.54 -29.97
C LYS A 78 -13.43 -24.83 -30.28
N PRO A 79 -14.35 -24.64 -29.32
CA PRO A 79 -15.78 -24.71 -29.60
C PRO A 79 -16.23 -23.54 -30.48
N SER A 80 -17.43 -23.64 -31.07
CA SER A 80 -18.07 -22.55 -31.79
C SER A 80 -19.43 -22.25 -31.14
N PRO A 81 -19.63 -21.06 -30.54
CA PRO A 81 -18.67 -19.96 -30.35
C PRO A 81 -17.58 -20.24 -29.29
N CYS A 82 -16.46 -19.51 -29.35
CA CYS A 82 -15.39 -19.54 -28.33
C CYS A 82 -14.91 -18.14 -27.93
N ALA A 83 -14.26 -18.06 -26.76
CA ALA A 83 -13.45 -16.91 -26.37
C ALA A 83 -12.36 -16.62 -27.41
N ARG A 84 -12.33 -15.38 -27.92
CA ARG A 84 -11.38 -14.96 -28.97
C ARG A 84 -10.77 -13.58 -28.80
N MET A 85 -11.34 -12.77 -27.90
CA MET A 85 -10.90 -11.40 -27.70
C MET A 85 -9.57 -11.40 -26.96
N GLU A 86 -8.60 -10.64 -27.48
CA GLU A 86 -7.24 -10.53 -26.94
C GLU A 86 -6.96 -9.05 -26.68
N CYS A 87 -6.59 -8.69 -25.45
CA CYS A 87 -6.34 -7.31 -25.04
C CYS A 87 -7.49 -6.36 -25.40
N TRP A 88 -8.73 -6.85 -25.31
CA TRP A 88 -9.97 -6.17 -25.71
C TRP A 88 -10.07 -5.86 -27.21
N VAL A 89 -9.38 -6.63 -28.05
CA VAL A 89 -9.43 -6.56 -29.51
C VAL A 89 -10.00 -7.86 -30.06
N ASP A 90 -10.98 -7.77 -30.95
CA ASP A 90 -11.42 -8.93 -31.73
C ASP A 90 -10.47 -9.12 -32.93
N PRO A 91 -9.64 -10.19 -32.95
CA PRO A 91 -8.66 -10.40 -34.02
C PRO A 91 -9.31 -10.72 -35.37
N GLN A 92 -10.59 -11.09 -35.42
CA GLN A 92 -11.30 -11.41 -36.67
C GLN A 92 -11.75 -10.14 -37.43
N MET A 93 -11.87 -9.01 -36.73
CA MET A 93 -12.36 -7.75 -37.31
C MET A 93 -11.33 -7.02 -38.20
N MET A 94 -10.11 -7.57 -38.32
CA MET A 94 -9.05 -7.01 -39.16
C MET A 94 -8.12 -8.09 -39.75
N SER A 95 -7.11 -7.69 -40.54
CA SER A 95 -6.12 -8.62 -41.06
C SER A 95 -5.24 -9.18 -39.92
N PRO A 96 -4.74 -10.43 -40.02
CA PRO A 96 -3.94 -11.06 -38.96
C PRO A 96 -2.77 -10.20 -38.48
N GLN A 97 -1.99 -9.64 -39.41
CA GLN A 97 -0.86 -8.78 -39.07
C GLN A 97 -1.29 -7.52 -38.31
N LYS A 98 -2.35 -6.84 -38.79
CA LYS A 98 -2.86 -5.63 -38.13
C LYS A 98 -3.45 -5.95 -36.75
N ALA A 99 -4.11 -7.09 -36.60
CA ALA A 99 -4.62 -7.56 -35.32
C ALA A 99 -3.49 -7.78 -34.33
N LEU A 100 -2.44 -8.51 -34.73
CA LEU A 100 -1.26 -8.78 -33.90
C LEU A 100 -0.56 -7.49 -33.45
N GLU A 101 -0.32 -6.55 -34.37
CA GLU A 101 0.26 -5.24 -34.04
C GLU A 101 -0.63 -4.41 -33.10
N THR A 102 -1.95 -4.49 -33.28
CA THR A 102 -2.90 -3.76 -32.43
C THR A 102 -2.96 -4.36 -31.02
N ILE A 103 -2.98 -5.69 -30.91
CA ILE A 103 -2.93 -6.42 -29.64
C ILE A 103 -1.64 -6.08 -28.90
N GLY A 104 -0.47 -6.13 -29.56
CA GLY A 104 0.81 -5.75 -28.97
C GLY A 104 0.82 -4.32 -28.42
N LYS A 105 0.37 -3.35 -29.21
CA LYS A 105 0.24 -1.94 -28.77
C LYS A 105 -0.74 -1.76 -27.61
N LYS A 106 -1.86 -2.51 -27.60
CA LYS A 106 -2.84 -2.47 -26.53
C LYS A 106 -2.27 -3.06 -25.24
N LEU A 107 -1.61 -4.21 -25.31
CA LEU A 107 -0.95 -4.84 -24.15
C LEU A 107 0.10 -3.91 -23.52
N GLU A 108 0.94 -3.29 -24.35
CA GLU A 108 1.90 -2.29 -23.90
C GLU A 108 1.20 -1.10 -23.22
N ALA A 109 0.16 -0.56 -23.84
CA ALA A 109 -0.60 0.55 -23.26
C ALA A 109 -1.26 0.18 -21.93
N GLN A 110 -1.71 -1.07 -21.76
CA GLN A 110 -2.27 -1.55 -20.50
C GLN A 110 -1.19 -1.61 -19.41
N TYR A 111 -0.02 -2.20 -19.69
CA TYR A 111 1.09 -2.22 -18.72
C TYR A 111 1.64 -0.82 -18.40
N ARG A 112 1.70 0.08 -19.38
CA ARG A 112 2.12 1.49 -19.19
C ARG A 112 1.25 2.23 -18.17
N ARG A 113 0.01 1.80 -17.92
CA ARG A 113 -0.83 2.36 -16.85
C ARG A 113 -0.24 2.10 -15.46
N TRP A 114 0.41 0.95 -15.27
CA TRP A 114 1.05 0.57 -14.01
C TRP A 114 2.46 1.12 -13.87
N GLN A 115 3.22 1.16 -14.98
CA GLN A 115 4.58 1.67 -15.01
C GLN A 115 4.83 2.56 -16.25
N PRO A 116 4.43 3.84 -16.23
CA PRO A 116 4.49 4.70 -17.41
C PRO A 116 5.89 4.94 -17.97
N ARG A 117 6.92 4.86 -17.11
CA ARG A 117 8.31 5.22 -17.41
C ARG A 117 9.18 4.04 -17.82
N ALA A 118 8.66 2.81 -17.83
CA ALA A 118 9.43 1.64 -18.25
C ALA A 118 9.73 1.65 -19.76
N ASN A 119 10.83 0.99 -20.11
CA ASN A 119 11.13 0.55 -21.46
C ASN A 119 10.31 -0.71 -21.78
N TYR A 120 9.57 -0.67 -22.89
CA TYR A 120 8.72 -1.77 -23.35
C TYR A 120 9.23 -2.24 -24.70
N GLN A 121 9.50 -3.54 -24.81
CA GLN A 121 9.92 -4.19 -26.06
C GLN A 121 8.95 -5.34 -26.39
N GLN A 122 8.45 -5.37 -27.62
CA GLN A 122 7.49 -6.35 -28.08
C GLN A 122 8.17 -7.41 -28.96
N GLY A 123 7.84 -8.68 -28.72
CA GLY A 123 8.13 -9.79 -29.63
C GLY A 123 6.81 -10.37 -30.13
N LEU A 124 6.40 -9.97 -31.34
CA LEU A 124 5.14 -10.40 -31.96
C LEU A 124 5.39 -11.57 -32.90
N ASP A 125 4.83 -12.73 -32.57
CA ASP A 125 5.11 -14.03 -33.19
C ASP A 125 6.62 -14.26 -33.46
N PRO A 126 7.49 -14.15 -32.42
CA PRO A 126 8.94 -14.11 -32.60
C PRO A 126 9.55 -15.50 -32.83
N LYS A 127 10.82 -15.51 -33.25
CA LYS A 127 11.69 -16.70 -33.26
C LYS A 127 12.53 -16.75 -31.99
N VAL A 128 13.17 -17.90 -31.75
CA VAL A 128 14.10 -18.08 -30.62
C VAL A 128 15.18 -16.99 -30.58
N ASP A 129 15.83 -16.71 -31.70
CA ASP A 129 16.89 -15.67 -31.77
C ASP A 129 16.35 -14.26 -31.48
N ASP A 130 15.11 -13.98 -31.84
CA ASP A 130 14.47 -12.69 -31.58
C ASP A 130 14.18 -12.55 -30.08
N VAL A 131 13.67 -13.60 -29.43
CA VAL A 131 13.44 -13.63 -27.99
C VAL A 131 14.75 -13.53 -27.21
N LYS A 132 15.80 -14.24 -27.63
CA LYS A 132 17.12 -14.17 -27.01
C LYS A 132 17.69 -12.76 -27.04
N LYS A 133 17.72 -12.13 -28.23
CA LYS A 133 18.20 -10.74 -28.37
C LYS A 133 17.41 -9.78 -27.51
N LEU A 134 16.09 -9.94 -27.46
CA LEU A 134 15.21 -9.12 -26.63
C LEU A 134 15.57 -9.26 -25.14
N CYS A 135 15.75 -10.49 -24.65
CA CYS A 135 16.14 -10.75 -23.25
C CYS A 135 17.52 -10.19 -22.91
N ASP A 136 18.53 -10.46 -23.75
CA ASP A 136 19.90 -9.99 -23.56
C ASP A 136 19.97 -8.46 -23.53
N ASN A 137 19.23 -7.78 -24.42
CA ASN A 137 19.17 -6.32 -24.47
C ASN A 137 18.53 -5.74 -23.20
N LEU A 138 17.38 -6.27 -22.77
CA LEU A 138 16.69 -5.77 -21.58
C LEU A 138 17.49 -6.00 -20.29
N ARG A 139 18.15 -7.17 -20.13
CA ARG A 139 19.03 -7.39 -18.97
C ARG A 139 20.22 -6.42 -19.00
N LYS A 140 20.86 -6.23 -20.16
CA LYS A 140 21.97 -5.27 -20.30
C LYS A 140 21.56 -3.84 -19.88
N GLU A 141 20.34 -3.42 -20.22
CA GLU A 141 19.80 -2.12 -19.84
C GLU A 141 19.40 -2.05 -18.35
N ALA A 142 18.80 -3.10 -17.83
CA ALA A 142 18.32 -3.17 -16.45
C ALA A 142 19.44 -3.25 -15.41
N LYS A 143 20.60 -3.83 -15.77
CA LYS A 143 21.70 -4.12 -14.84
C LYS A 143 21.19 -4.97 -13.66
N ASP A 144 21.08 -4.36 -12.48
CA ASP A 144 20.61 -4.99 -11.24
C ASP A 144 19.12 -4.72 -10.97
N GLU A 145 18.44 -3.92 -11.81
CA GLU A 145 17.00 -3.73 -11.73
C GLU A 145 16.23 -4.95 -12.25
N ARG A 146 14.95 -5.00 -11.90
CA ARG A 146 14.06 -6.12 -12.24
C ARG A 146 13.59 -6.02 -13.69
N VAL A 147 13.57 -7.16 -14.38
CA VAL A 147 13.03 -7.29 -15.74
C VAL A 147 11.74 -8.10 -15.69
N LEU A 148 10.67 -7.63 -16.34
CA LEU A 148 9.44 -8.38 -16.52
C LEU A 148 9.41 -9.02 -17.90
N PHE A 149 9.07 -10.31 -17.95
CA PHE A 149 8.82 -11.06 -19.16
C PHE A 149 7.39 -11.58 -19.17
N HIS A 150 6.58 -11.02 -20.06
CA HIS A 150 5.23 -11.48 -20.32
C HIS A 150 5.23 -12.37 -21.56
N TYR A 151 4.66 -13.56 -21.45
CA TYR A 151 4.46 -14.49 -22.55
C TYR A 151 2.99 -14.86 -22.68
N ASN A 152 2.39 -14.54 -23.83
CA ASN A 152 1.08 -15.01 -24.25
C ASN A 152 1.28 -16.11 -25.30
N GLY A 153 0.86 -17.33 -24.99
CA GLY A 153 1.08 -18.53 -25.80
C GLY A 153 -0.18 -19.11 -26.42
N HIS A 154 -1.20 -18.31 -26.76
CA HIS A 154 -2.50 -18.83 -27.21
C HIS A 154 -2.53 -19.38 -28.65
N GLY A 155 -1.55 -19.04 -29.49
CA GLY A 155 -1.41 -19.49 -30.88
C GLY A 155 -0.44 -20.64 -31.10
N VAL A 156 0.09 -21.20 -30.03
CA VAL A 156 1.11 -22.25 -30.04
C VAL A 156 0.71 -23.41 -29.13
N PRO A 157 1.35 -24.59 -29.24
CA PRO A 157 1.05 -25.71 -28.36
C PRO A 157 1.26 -25.40 -26.88
N ARG A 158 0.65 -26.20 -26.01
CA ARG A 158 0.84 -26.09 -24.57
C ARG A 158 2.30 -26.35 -24.17
N PRO A 159 2.79 -25.72 -23.09
CA PRO A 159 4.11 -25.99 -22.54
C PRO A 159 4.34 -27.47 -22.23
N THR A 160 5.59 -27.92 -22.42
CA THR A 160 5.99 -29.32 -22.24
C THR A 160 6.39 -29.60 -20.78
N ALA A 161 6.37 -30.88 -20.38
CA ALA A 161 6.82 -31.30 -19.05
C ALA A 161 8.32 -31.03 -18.79
N ASN A 162 9.10 -30.68 -19.81
CA ASN A 162 10.49 -30.28 -19.72
C ASN A 162 10.66 -28.77 -19.49
N SER A 163 9.58 -28.07 -19.12
CA SER A 163 9.56 -26.61 -18.91
C SER A 163 9.94 -25.83 -20.17
N GLU A 164 9.38 -26.22 -21.32
CA GLU A 164 9.58 -25.52 -22.60
C GLU A 164 8.30 -24.78 -22.99
N ILE A 165 8.44 -23.53 -23.43
CA ILE A 165 7.40 -22.78 -24.14
C ILE A 165 7.63 -22.90 -25.65
N TRP A 166 6.67 -22.46 -26.46
CA TRP A 166 6.76 -22.56 -27.92
C TRP A 166 6.82 -21.19 -28.59
N VAL A 167 7.68 -21.08 -29.59
CA VAL A 167 7.80 -19.91 -30.48
C VAL A 167 7.81 -20.37 -31.94
N PHE A 168 8.03 -19.47 -32.90
CA PHE A 168 7.95 -19.81 -34.32
C PHE A 168 9.32 -19.98 -34.98
N ASN A 169 9.34 -20.71 -36.10
CA ASN A 169 10.45 -20.64 -37.04
C ASN A 169 10.27 -19.47 -38.03
N LYS A 170 11.27 -19.23 -38.89
CA LYS A 170 11.27 -18.09 -39.83
C LYS A 170 10.07 -18.06 -40.79
N ASN A 171 9.52 -19.23 -41.12
CA ASN A 171 8.51 -19.38 -42.17
C ASN A 171 7.12 -19.72 -41.58
N PHE A 172 6.95 -19.70 -40.26
CA PHE A 172 5.71 -20.09 -39.57
C PHE A 172 5.20 -21.49 -39.93
N THR A 173 6.12 -22.42 -40.24
CA THR A 173 5.78 -23.81 -40.61
C THR A 173 5.94 -24.79 -39.46
N GLN A 174 6.70 -24.42 -38.42
CA GLN A 174 6.97 -25.26 -37.26
C GLN A 174 6.97 -24.41 -35.99
N TYR A 175 6.48 -25.01 -34.91
CA TYR A 175 6.67 -24.53 -33.56
C TYR A 175 8.04 -24.99 -33.07
N ILE A 176 8.81 -24.07 -32.49
CA ILE A 176 10.16 -24.32 -31.97
C ILE A 176 10.09 -24.27 -30.44
N PRO A 177 10.53 -25.33 -29.74
CA PRO A 177 10.56 -25.32 -28.28
C PRO A 177 11.66 -24.37 -27.79
N LEU A 178 11.36 -23.65 -26.71
CA LEU A 178 12.25 -22.73 -26.03
C LEU A 178 12.23 -23.04 -24.53
N SER A 179 13.38 -23.44 -24.00
CA SER A 179 13.54 -23.77 -22.58
C SER A 179 13.34 -22.53 -21.69
N VAL A 180 12.54 -22.66 -20.62
CA VAL A 180 12.40 -21.60 -19.61
C VAL A 180 13.71 -21.40 -18.84
N TYR A 181 14.55 -22.44 -18.73
CA TYR A 181 15.89 -22.30 -18.13
C TYR A 181 16.77 -21.34 -18.95
N ASP A 182 16.72 -21.43 -20.27
CA ASP A 182 17.46 -20.52 -21.15
C ASP A 182 16.94 -19.08 -21.00
N LEU A 183 15.61 -18.90 -20.96
CA LEU A 183 14.99 -17.59 -20.71
C LEU A 183 15.46 -16.97 -19.39
N GLN A 184 15.47 -17.74 -18.31
CA GLN A 184 15.98 -17.29 -17.01
C GLN A 184 17.46 -16.94 -17.06
N THR A 185 18.25 -17.71 -17.81
CA THR A 185 19.68 -17.45 -17.98
C THR A 185 19.92 -16.14 -18.74
N TRP A 186 19.16 -15.87 -19.81
CA TRP A 186 19.29 -14.63 -20.58
C TRP A 186 18.78 -13.41 -19.80
N LEU A 187 17.65 -13.57 -19.11
CA LEU A 187 17.05 -12.49 -18.33
C LEU A 187 17.70 -12.27 -16.99
N GLY A 188 18.43 -13.21 -16.41
CA GLY A 188 19.07 -13.09 -15.09
C GLY A 188 18.12 -12.75 -13.93
N SER A 189 18.73 -12.46 -12.78
CA SER A 189 18.05 -12.01 -11.56
C SER A 189 18.30 -10.52 -11.31
N PRO A 190 17.35 -9.74 -10.76
CA PRO A 190 15.97 -10.11 -10.40
C PRO A 190 15.03 -10.11 -11.63
N SER A 191 14.03 -11.01 -11.66
CA SER A 191 13.09 -11.13 -12.79
C SER A 191 11.67 -11.57 -12.43
N VAL A 192 10.70 -11.16 -13.25
CA VAL A 192 9.28 -11.50 -13.15
C VAL A 192 8.82 -12.17 -14.44
N PHE A 193 8.17 -13.32 -14.36
CA PHE A 193 7.58 -14.01 -15.49
C PHE A 193 6.06 -14.03 -15.37
N VAL A 194 5.36 -13.70 -16.46
CA VAL A 194 3.91 -13.83 -16.59
C VAL A 194 3.63 -14.76 -17.77
N PHE A 195 3.05 -15.93 -17.50
CA PHE A 195 2.72 -16.93 -18.51
C PHE A 195 1.20 -17.04 -18.67
N ASP A 196 0.70 -16.47 -19.77
CA ASP A 196 -0.70 -16.61 -20.20
C ASP A 196 -0.81 -17.68 -21.29
N CYS A 197 -1.01 -18.91 -20.85
CA CYS A 197 -1.25 -20.06 -21.72
C CYS A 197 -1.94 -21.19 -20.95
N SER A 198 -2.54 -22.13 -21.68
CA SER A 198 -3.02 -23.38 -21.10
C SER A 198 -1.84 -24.23 -20.62
N ASN A 199 -2.02 -25.03 -19.58
CA ASN A 199 -0.97 -25.82 -18.93
C ASN A 199 0.21 -24.98 -18.39
N ALA A 200 0.03 -23.69 -18.08
CA ALA A 200 1.12 -22.81 -17.64
C ALA A 200 1.78 -23.26 -16.32
N GLY A 201 1.05 -23.97 -15.45
CA GLY A 201 1.57 -24.43 -14.17
C GLY A 201 2.74 -25.42 -14.26
N VAL A 202 2.98 -26.08 -15.40
CA VAL A 202 4.18 -26.95 -15.54
C VAL A 202 5.46 -26.13 -15.50
N LEU A 203 5.42 -24.88 -15.97
CA LEU A 203 6.57 -23.98 -16.04
C LEU A 203 7.05 -23.53 -14.65
N VAL A 204 6.19 -23.69 -13.64
CA VAL A 204 6.46 -23.30 -12.24
C VAL A 204 7.17 -24.41 -11.46
N ASN A 205 6.90 -25.68 -11.77
CA ASN A 205 7.23 -26.82 -10.90
C ASN A 205 8.72 -27.21 -10.86
N GLN A 206 9.57 -26.69 -11.75
CA GLN A 206 10.97 -27.13 -11.91
C GLN A 206 12.03 -26.03 -11.67
N GLN A 207 11.64 -24.89 -11.09
CA GLN A 207 12.52 -23.71 -11.07
C GLN A 207 13.38 -23.59 -9.80
N HIS A 208 14.62 -23.12 -9.98
CA HIS A 208 15.60 -22.93 -8.92
C HIS A 208 15.12 -21.94 -7.85
N ARG A 209 15.57 -22.15 -6.60
CA ARG A 209 15.25 -21.36 -5.40
C ARG A 209 15.95 -19.99 -5.40
N ASP A 210 15.83 -19.21 -6.46
CA ASP A 210 16.19 -17.79 -6.40
C ASP A 210 15.09 -17.06 -5.63
N ALA A 211 15.48 -16.33 -4.58
CA ALA A 211 14.55 -15.58 -3.76
C ALA A 211 13.89 -14.44 -4.56
N ASP A 212 14.56 -13.89 -5.58
CA ASP A 212 14.09 -12.72 -6.33
C ASP A 212 13.35 -13.07 -7.64
N LEU A 213 13.15 -14.37 -7.90
CA LEU A 213 12.33 -14.86 -9.00
C LEU A 213 10.84 -14.81 -8.65
N ILE A 214 10.08 -14.12 -9.49
CA ILE A 214 8.61 -14.08 -9.42
C ILE A 214 8.04 -14.73 -10.67
N ILE A 215 7.07 -15.62 -10.51
CA ILE A 215 6.36 -16.25 -11.63
C ILE A 215 4.87 -16.15 -11.38
N LEU A 216 4.09 -15.80 -12.40
CA LEU A 216 2.64 -15.80 -12.41
C LEU A 216 2.18 -16.60 -13.63
N ALA A 217 1.44 -17.68 -13.42
CA ALA A 217 0.96 -18.55 -14.49
C ALA A 217 -0.57 -18.65 -14.44
N ALA A 218 -1.19 -18.61 -15.61
CA ALA A 218 -2.63 -18.47 -15.75
C ALA A 218 -3.45 -19.66 -15.24
N CYS A 219 -2.86 -20.86 -15.21
CA CYS A 219 -3.55 -22.08 -14.80
C CYS A 219 -2.58 -23.10 -14.18
N SER A 220 -3.13 -24.11 -13.51
CA SER A 220 -2.32 -25.19 -12.93
C SER A 220 -1.87 -26.19 -14.00
N ALA A 221 -0.91 -27.05 -13.66
CA ALA A 221 -0.48 -28.11 -14.57
C ALA A 221 -1.66 -29.05 -14.90
N GLY A 222 -1.86 -29.32 -16.17
CA GLY A 222 -2.97 -30.12 -16.71
C GLY A 222 -4.25 -29.35 -17.04
N GLU A 223 -4.35 -28.07 -16.63
CA GLU A 223 -5.56 -27.27 -16.87
C GLU A 223 -5.54 -26.56 -18.23
N LEU A 224 -6.74 -26.26 -18.73
CA LEU A 224 -6.95 -25.46 -19.93
C LEU A 224 -7.52 -24.10 -19.56
N LEU A 225 -7.19 -23.09 -20.35
CA LEU A 225 -7.80 -21.78 -20.21
C LEU A 225 -9.29 -21.81 -20.59
N PRO A 226 -10.10 -20.90 -20.03
CA PRO A 226 -11.53 -20.84 -20.32
C PRO A 226 -11.80 -20.55 -21.80
N GLN A 227 -12.76 -21.26 -22.39
CA GLN A 227 -13.18 -21.05 -23.79
C GLN A 227 -14.58 -20.42 -23.91
N ASN A 228 -15.19 -19.99 -22.80
CA ASN A 228 -16.51 -19.35 -22.79
C ASN A 228 -16.48 -18.04 -23.61
N PRO A 229 -17.32 -17.87 -24.65
CA PRO A 229 -17.34 -16.68 -25.50
C PRO A 229 -17.67 -15.36 -24.78
N GLU A 230 -18.25 -15.41 -23.58
CA GLU A 230 -18.51 -14.22 -22.75
C GLU A 230 -17.23 -13.65 -22.12
N LEU A 231 -16.15 -14.43 -22.10
CA LEU A 231 -14.85 -14.04 -21.58
C LEU A 231 -13.87 -13.76 -22.73
N PRO A 232 -12.87 -12.89 -22.52
CA PRO A 232 -11.75 -12.81 -23.44
C PRO A 232 -10.94 -14.11 -23.45
N ALA A 233 -10.16 -14.34 -24.51
CA ALA A 233 -9.22 -15.46 -24.55
C ALA A 233 -8.08 -15.24 -23.54
N ASP A 234 -7.67 -13.99 -23.33
CA ASP A 234 -6.65 -13.56 -22.36
C ASP A 234 -7.23 -13.14 -21.01
N VAL A 235 -8.09 -13.98 -20.41
CA VAL A 235 -8.69 -13.70 -19.09
C VAL A 235 -7.63 -13.37 -18.06
N PHE A 236 -6.52 -14.12 -18.02
CA PHE A 236 -5.46 -13.90 -17.05
C PHE A 236 -4.77 -12.56 -17.27
N THR A 237 -4.28 -12.29 -18.48
CA THR A 237 -3.71 -10.99 -18.83
C THR A 237 -4.68 -9.85 -18.56
N SER A 238 -5.94 -9.97 -19.00
CA SER A 238 -6.99 -8.99 -18.79
C SER A 238 -7.26 -8.70 -17.32
N CYS A 239 -7.19 -9.71 -16.44
CA CYS A 239 -7.22 -9.50 -14.99
C CYS A 239 -6.00 -8.70 -14.53
N LEU A 240 -4.80 -9.10 -14.94
CA LEU A 240 -3.53 -8.49 -14.51
C LEU A 240 -3.34 -7.05 -15.01
N THR A 241 -3.84 -6.72 -16.18
CA THR A 241 -3.54 -5.45 -16.86
C THR A 241 -4.73 -4.50 -16.92
N THR A 242 -5.96 -5.00 -16.81
CA THR A 242 -7.22 -4.23 -16.86
C THR A 242 -8.26 -4.74 -15.84
N PRO A 243 -7.91 -4.78 -14.54
CA PRO A 243 -8.69 -5.47 -13.50
C PRO A 243 -10.11 -4.94 -13.36
N ILE A 244 -10.31 -3.61 -13.43
CA ILE A 244 -11.65 -3.01 -13.27
C ILE A 244 -12.58 -3.42 -14.42
N THR A 245 -12.11 -3.31 -15.67
CA THR A 245 -12.90 -3.71 -16.83
C THR A 245 -13.26 -5.20 -16.76
N MET A 246 -12.29 -6.05 -16.42
CA MET A 246 -12.51 -7.50 -16.31
C MET A 246 -13.47 -7.85 -15.16
N ALA A 247 -13.29 -7.24 -13.98
CA ALA A 247 -14.13 -7.45 -12.82
C ALA A 247 -15.59 -7.05 -13.08
N LEU A 248 -15.83 -5.89 -13.70
CA LEU A 248 -17.18 -5.41 -14.01
C LEU A 248 -17.85 -6.28 -15.07
N ARG A 249 -17.15 -6.66 -16.15
CA ARG A 249 -17.71 -7.53 -17.19
C ARG A 249 -18.07 -8.91 -16.65
N TRP A 250 -17.19 -9.49 -15.83
CA TRP A 250 -17.45 -10.76 -15.15
C TRP A 250 -18.59 -10.67 -14.11
N PHE A 251 -18.69 -9.55 -13.39
CA PHE A 251 -19.80 -9.31 -12.47
C PHE A 251 -21.13 -9.27 -13.22
N CYS A 252 -21.20 -8.55 -14.35
CA CYS A 252 -22.41 -8.47 -15.17
C CYS A 252 -22.80 -9.81 -15.80
N SER A 253 -21.84 -10.65 -16.22
CA SER A 253 -22.16 -11.97 -16.79
C SER A 253 -22.69 -12.96 -15.74
N ARG A 254 -22.30 -12.80 -14.47
CA ARG A 254 -22.73 -13.66 -13.36
C ARG A 254 -24.02 -13.20 -12.67
N SER A 255 -24.27 -11.90 -12.62
CA SER A 255 -25.37 -11.34 -11.83
C SER A 255 -26.71 -11.67 -12.48
N SER A 256 -27.44 -12.60 -11.88
CA SER A 256 -28.75 -13.05 -12.35
C SER A 256 -29.78 -11.92 -12.28
N SER A 257 -30.28 -11.51 -13.45
CA SER A 257 -31.63 -11.00 -13.78
C SER A 257 -32.29 -9.85 -13.01
N LEU A 258 -31.86 -9.46 -11.80
CA LEU A 258 -32.49 -8.37 -11.02
C LEU A 258 -32.01 -6.99 -11.45
N LEU A 259 -30.72 -6.86 -11.80
CA LEU A 259 -30.15 -5.67 -12.41
C LEU A 259 -29.83 -6.00 -13.86
N LYS A 260 -30.77 -5.74 -14.78
CA LYS A 260 -30.53 -5.86 -16.24
C LYS A 260 -29.59 -4.73 -16.70
N ILE A 261 -28.34 -4.76 -16.26
CA ILE A 261 -27.32 -3.79 -16.64
C ILE A 261 -26.77 -4.22 -18.00
N ASP A 262 -26.89 -3.36 -19.01
CA ASP A 262 -26.26 -3.58 -20.31
C ASP A 262 -24.73 -3.57 -20.14
N PRO A 263 -24.00 -4.64 -20.51
CA PRO A 263 -22.55 -4.67 -20.47
C PRO A 263 -21.86 -3.54 -21.23
N SER A 264 -22.54 -2.92 -22.20
CA SER A 264 -22.04 -1.75 -22.94
C SER A 264 -21.83 -0.52 -22.05
N LEU A 265 -22.53 -0.43 -20.91
CA LEU A 265 -22.40 0.69 -19.96
C LEU A 265 -21.01 0.73 -19.32
N ILE A 266 -20.33 -0.41 -19.21
CA ILE A 266 -18.99 -0.52 -18.62
C ILE A 266 -17.98 0.34 -19.39
N ASP A 267 -18.11 0.42 -20.71
CA ASP A 267 -17.22 1.21 -21.56
C ASP A 267 -17.47 2.72 -21.45
N HIS A 268 -18.58 3.11 -20.83
CA HIS A 268 -19.05 4.50 -20.73
C HIS A 268 -19.03 5.03 -19.29
N ILE A 269 -18.42 4.32 -18.34
CA ILE A 269 -18.32 4.79 -16.95
C ILE A 269 -17.54 6.12 -16.91
N PRO A 270 -18.14 7.21 -16.40
CA PRO A 270 -17.49 8.50 -16.35
C PRO A 270 -16.24 8.50 -15.47
N GLY A 271 -15.19 9.16 -15.95
CA GLY A 271 -14.01 9.47 -15.13
C GLY A 271 -12.70 8.86 -15.58
N GLN A 272 -11.73 8.91 -14.67
CA GLN A 272 -10.37 8.40 -14.89
C GLN A 272 -9.94 7.57 -13.67
N LEU A 273 -9.24 6.45 -13.92
CA LEU A 273 -8.79 5.51 -12.88
C LEU A 273 -7.94 6.15 -11.78
N ASN A 274 -7.19 7.21 -12.09
CA ASN A 274 -6.33 7.93 -11.15
C ASN A 274 -7.06 9.05 -10.39
N ASN A 275 -8.28 9.41 -10.80
CA ASN A 275 -9.07 10.46 -10.17
C ASN A 275 -10.17 9.87 -9.28
N ARG A 276 -9.87 9.74 -7.99
CA ARG A 276 -10.75 9.17 -6.94
C ARG A 276 -12.09 9.89 -6.76
N LYS A 277 -12.26 11.10 -7.30
CA LYS A 277 -13.53 11.85 -7.27
C LYS A 277 -14.49 11.43 -8.37
N THR A 278 -14.01 10.68 -9.36
CA THR A 278 -14.83 10.18 -10.47
C THR A 278 -15.29 8.77 -10.19
N ILE A 279 -16.41 8.35 -10.78
CA ILE A 279 -17.01 7.02 -10.58
C ILE A 279 -15.99 5.92 -10.87
N LEU A 280 -15.32 6.00 -12.03
CA LEU A 280 -14.29 5.02 -12.41
C LEU A 280 -13.09 5.00 -11.44
N GLY A 281 -12.67 6.17 -10.97
CA GLY A 281 -11.55 6.27 -10.04
C GLY A 281 -11.90 5.84 -8.61
N GLU A 282 -13.16 6.01 -8.18
CA GLU A 282 -13.66 5.49 -6.91
C GLU A 282 -13.66 3.95 -6.93
N LEU A 283 -14.22 3.32 -7.96
CA LEU A 283 -14.18 1.86 -8.13
C LEU A 283 -12.74 1.32 -8.10
N ASN A 284 -11.82 1.97 -8.83
CA ASN A 284 -10.42 1.58 -8.82
C ASN A 284 -9.78 1.71 -7.43
N TRP A 285 -10.18 2.73 -6.67
CA TRP A 285 -9.67 2.96 -5.32
C TRP A 285 -10.21 1.93 -4.32
N ILE A 286 -11.50 1.59 -4.39
CA ILE A 286 -12.11 0.52 -3.60
C ILE A 286 -11.46 -0.83 -3.94
N PHE A 287 -11.28 -1.14 -5.23
CA PHE A 287 -10.62 -2.36 -5.68
C PHE A 287 -9.20 -2.48 -5.10
N THR A 288 -8.42 -1.40 -5.17
CA THR A 288 -7.07 -1.34 -4.59
C THR A 288 -7.11 -1.58 -3.09
N ALA A 289 -8.08 -0.98 -2.38
CA ALA A 289 -8.22 -1.16 -0.94
C ALA A 289 -8.60 -2.61 -0.59
N VAL A 290 -9.57 -3.21 -1.29
CA VAL A 290 -10.00 -4.60 -1.08
C VAL A 290 -8.83 -5.57 -1.30
N THR A 291 -8.14 -5.47 -2.44
CA THR A 291 -7.05 -6.41 -2.80
C THR A 291 -5.83 -6.27 -1.89
N ASP A 292 -5.43 -5.04 -1.49
CA ASP A 292 -4.38 -4.83 -0.49
C ASP A 292 -4.76 -5.46 0.86
N THR A 293 -6.03 -5.34 1.26
CA THR A 293 -6.54 -5.83 2.55
C THR A 293 -6.62 -7.35 2.58
N ILE A 294 -7.07 -7.96 1.49
CA ILE A 294 -7.01 -9.41 1.31
C ILE A 294 -5.55 -9.89 1.43
N ALA A 295 -4.63 -9.28 0.70
CA ALA A 295 -3.21 -9.64 0.76
C ALA A 295 -2.62 -9.51 2.17
N TRP A 296 -2.87 -8.39 2.86
CA TRP A 296 -2.39 -8.17 4.23
C TRP A 296 -2.95 -9.19 5.23
N SER A 297 -4.22 -9.54 5.08
CA SER A 297 -4.88 -10.52 5.96
C SER A 297 -4.31 -11.94 5.78
N LEU A 298 -3.88 -12.31 4.57
CA LEU A 298 -3.43 -13.67 4.25
C LEU A 298 -1.91 -13.85 4.34
N LEU A 299 -1.13 -12.83 3.99
CA LEU A 299 0.32 -12.97 3.84
C LEU A 299 1.08 -12.69 5.14
N PRO A 300 2.26 -13.32 5.32
CA PRO A 300 3.25 -12.87 6.30
C PRO A 300 3.72 -11.43 5.99
N PRO A 301 4.06 -10.60 7.01
CA PRO A 301 4.48 -9.21 6.82
C PRO A 301 5.64 -9.03 5.83
N GLU A 302 6.66 -9.89 5.89
CA GLU A 302 7.82 -9.83 4.99
C GLU A 302 7.44 -10.08 3.52
N LEU A 303 6.60 -11.09 3.27
CA LEU A 303 6.14 -11.41 1.92
C LEU A 303 5.23 -10.30 1.38
N PHE A 304 4.35 -9.75 2.23
CA PHE A 304 3.52 -8.61 1.88
C PHE A 304 4.36 -7.38 1.51
N GLN A 305 5.36 -7.04 2.32
CA GLN A 305 6.27 -5.92 2.04
C GLN A 305 7.00 -6.12 0.70
N ARG A 306 7.54 -7.30 0.46
CA ARG A 306 8.24 -7.62 -0.79
C ARG A 306 7.34 -7.50 -2.02
N LEU A 307 6.12 -8.05 -1.97
CA LEU A 307 5.25 -8.11 -3.14
C LEU A 307 4.38 -6.86 -3.34
N PHE A 308 3.94 -6.20 -2.26
CA PHE A 308 2.95 -5.12 -2.32
C PHE A 308 3.52 -3.72 -2.00
N ARG A 309 4.78 -3.61 -1.56
CA ARG A 309 5.39 -2.31 -1.14
C ARG A 309 6.74 -2.01 -1.79
N GLN A 310 7.53 -3.02 -2.16
CA GLN A 310 8.88 -2.79 -2.70
C GLN A 310 8.91 -2.20 -4.11
N ASP A 311 8.04 -2.68 -5.00
CA ASP A 311 7.99 -2.33 -6.42
C ASP A 311 6.54 -2.06 -6.87
N LEU A 312 6.30 -0.90 -7.48
CA LEU A 312 4.97 -0.46 -7.89
C LEU A 312 4.33 -1.37 -8.94
N LEU A 313 5.10 -1.87 -9.91
CA LEU A 313 4.57 -2.73 -10.96
C LEU A 313 4.19 -4.09 -10.39
N VAL A 314 5.08 -4.69 -9.60
CA VAL A 314 4.83 -5.98 -8.94
C VAL A 314 3.65 -5.88 -7.97
N ALA A 315 3.56 -4.82 -7.18
CA ALA A 315 2.41 -4.59 -6.31
C ALA A 315 1.10 -4.50 -7.09
N SER A 316 1.10 -3.84 -8.24
CA SER A 316 -0.09 -3.74 -9.10
C SER A 316 -0.47 -5.11 -9.67
N ILE A 317 0.48 -5.86 -10.20
CA ILE A 317 0.21 -7.18 -10.79
C ILE A 317 -0.26 -8.17 -9.71
N PHE A 318 0.30 -8.16 -8.49
CA PHE A 318 -0.16 -9.07 -7.42
C PHE A 318 -1.54 -8.72 -6.86
N ARG A 319 -1.92 -7.44 -6.76
CA ARG A 319 -3.32 -7.05 -6.49
C ARG A 319 -4.26 -7.63 -7.54
N ASN A 320 -3.83 -7.54 -8.79
CA ASN A 320 -4.64 -7.98 -9.92
C ASN A 320 -4.64 -9.52 -10.07
N PHE A 321 -3.61 -10.20 -9.59
CA PHE A 321 -3.55 -11.65 -9.49
C PHE A 321 -4.57 -12.20 -8.48
N ILE A 322 -4.81 -11.48 -7.38
CA ILE A 322 -5.89 -11.82 -6.42
C ILE A 322 -7.26 -11.82 -7.13
N LEU A 323 -7.51 -10.86 -8.03
CA LEU A 323 -8.70 -10.87 -8.89
C LEU A 323 -8.67 -12.03 -9.89
N ALA A 324 -7.53 -12.28 -10.53
CA ALA A 324 -7.38 -13.39 -11.47
C ALA A 324 -7.71 -14.74 -10.82
N GLU A 325 -7.25 -14.97 -9.59
CA GLU A 325 -7.58 -16.17 -8.82
C GLU A 325 -9.09 -16.30 -8.62
N ARG A 326 -9.78 -15.20 -8.27
CA ARG A 326 -11.23 -15.21 -8.09
C ARG A 326 -12.00 -15.53 -9.37
N ILE A 327 -11.64 -14.86 -10.47
CA ILE A 327 -12.34 -15.00 -11.75
C ILE A 327 -12.08 -16.37 -12.36
N LEU A 328 -10.83 -16.78 -12.49
CA LEU A 328 -10.46 -18.04 -13.14
C LEU A 328 -10.99 -19.25 -12.37
N ARG A 329 -11.02 -19.22 -11.03
CA ARG A 329 -11.60 -20.32 -10.25
C ARG A 329 -13.10 -20.49 -10.47
N SER A 330 -13.82 -19.42 -10.82
CA SER A 330 -15.25 -19.54 -11.17
C SER A 330 -15.50 -20.32 -12.46
N VAL A 331 -14.46 -20.50 -13.28
CA VAL A 331 -14.47 -21.24 -14.55
C VAL A 331 -13.46 -22.40 -14.55
N ASN A 332 -13.24 -23.00 -13.37
CA ASN A 332 -12.40 -24.20 -13.16
C ASN A 332 -10.95 -24.06 -13.64
N CYS A 333 -10.39 -22.86 -13.56
CA CYS A 333 -8.99 -22.57 -13.88
C CYS A 333 -8.29 -22.01 -12.63
N ASN A 334 -7.15 -22.58 -12.24
CA ASN A 334 -6.46 -22.25 -11.00
C ASN A 334 -5.11 -21.59 -11.30
N PRO A 335 -5.03 -20.24 -11.32
CA PRO A 335 -3.76 -19.57 -11.53
C PRO A 335 -2.79 -19.84 -10.37
N VAL A 336 -1.51 -19.90 -10.69
CA VAL A 336 -0.44 -20.23 -9.75
C VAL A 336 0.64 -19.17 -9.74
N SER A 337 1.28 -18.99 -8.58
CA SER A 337 2.33 -17.99 -8.40
C SER A 337 3.56 -18.54 -7.68
N VAL A 338 4.72 -17.95 -7.98
CA VAL A 338 5.94 -18.00 -7.18
C VAL A 338 6.25 -16.57 -6.79
N PRO A 339 6.34 -16.23 -5.49
CA PRO A 339 5.99 -17.08 -4.33
C PRO A 339 4.53 -17.50 -4.33
N LYS A 340 4.22 -18.67 -3.76
CA LYS A 340 2.85 -19.18 -3.67
C LYS A 340 2.02 -18.32 -2.71
N LEU A 341 0.90 -17.79 -3.18
CA LEU A 341 -0.06 -17.11 -2.33
C LEU A 341 -1.05 -18.11 -1.70
N PRO A 342 -1.52 -17.87 -0.46
CA PRO A 342 -2.67 -18.55 0.11
C PRO A 342 -3.94 -18.26 -0.72
N PRO A 343 -4.93 -19.16 -0.74
CA PRO A 343 -6.13 -18.96 -1.53
C PRO A 343 -6.95 -17.74 -1.06
N SER A 344 -7.33 -16.88 -2.00
CA SER A 344 -7.96 -15.58 -1.72
C SER A 344 -9.36 -15.41 -2.34
N TYR A 345 -9.76 -16.32 -3.24
CA TYR A 345 -10.99 -16.24 -4.05
C TYR A 345 -12.31 -16.23 -3.26
N GLN A 346 -12.31 -16.78 -2.04
CA GLN A 346 -13.47 -16.84 -1.14
C GLN A 346 -13.38 -15.85 0.03
N HIS A 347 -12.41 -14.94 0.02
CA HIS A 347 -12.24 -13.98 1.11
C HIS A 347 -13.49 -13.09 1.27
N PRO A 348 -14.01 -12.85 2.51
CA PRO A 348 -15.25 -12.10 2.72
C PRO A 348 -15.30 -10.69 2.14
N LEU A 349 -14.13 -10.01 2.03
CA LEU A 349 -14.04 -8.68 1.42
C LEU A 349 -14.45 -8.64 -0.06
N TRP A 350 -14.50 -9.79 -0.74
CA TRP A 350 -15.08 -9.84 -2.09
C TRP A 350 -16.56 -9.51 -2.10
N SER A 351 -17.31 -9.83 -1.04
CA SER A 351 -18.71 -9.42 -0.91
C SER A 351 -18.84 -7.90 -0.76
N ALA A 352 -17.90 -7.25 -0.07
CA ALA A 352 -17.87 -5.79 0.02
C ALA A 352 -17.53 -5.14 -1.33
N TRP A 353 -16.64 -5.76 -2.12
CA TRP A 353 -16.38 -5.34 -3.50
C TRP A 353 -17.64 -5.50 -4.39
N ASP A 354 -18.29 -6.65 -4.32
CA ASP A 354 -19.49 -6.94 -5.12
C ASP A 354 -20.61 -5.94 -4.81
N LEU A 355 -20.85 -5.64 -3.52
CA LEU A 355 -21.82 -4.64 -3.11
C LEU A 355 -21.48 -3.24 -3.64
N ALA A 356 -20.21 -2.84 -3.57
CA ALA A 356 -19.77 -1.54 -4.09
C ALA A 356 -19.95 -1.44 -5.63
N VAL A 357 -19.68 -2.53 -6.35
CA VAL A 357 -19.93 -2.62 -7.79
C VAL A 357 -21.43 -2.55 -8.08
N GLU A 358 -22.25 -3.30 -7.36
CA GLU A 358 -23.70 -3.35 -7.54
C GLU A 358 -24.33 -1.95 -7.37
N VAL A 359 -24.00 -1.27 -6.27
CA VAL A 359 -24.47 0.09 -5.97
C VAL A 359 -23.98 1.11 -7.00
N CYS A 360 -22.75 0.95 -7.50
CA CYS A 360 -22.24 1.83 -8.55
C CYS A 360 -23.01 1.62 -9.87
N LEU A 361 -23.16 0.37 -10.31
CA LEU A 361 -23.76 0.05 -11.60
C LEU A 361 -25.27 0.34 -11.63
N SER A 362 -25.98 0.22 -10.50
CA SER A 362 -27.40 0.56 -10.42
C SER A 362 -27.68 2.06 -10.62
N GLN A 363 -26.71 2.93 -10.33
CA GLN A 363 -26.82 4.38 -10.50
C GLN A 363 -26.46 4.84 -11.93
N LEU A 364 -25.65 4.07 -12.67
CA LEU A 364 -25.12 4.48 -13.98
C LEU A 364 -26.19 4.86 -15.02
N PRO A 365 -27.31 4.12 -15.19
CA PRO A 365 -28.31 4.49 -16.19
C PRO A 365 -28.88 5.90 -15.99
N ALA A 366 -29.12 6.30 -14.73
CA ALA A 366 -29.64 7.62 -14.39
C ALA A 366 -28.59 8.71 -14.63
N VAL A 367 -27.35 8.49 -14.16
CA VAL A 367 -26.23 9.43 -14.32
C VAL A 367 -25.87 9.67 -15.79
N LEU A 368 -26.00 8.65 -16.64
CA LEU A 368 -25.73 8.76 -18.08
C LEU A 368 -26.89 9.38 -18.86
N ALA A 369 -28.13 9.17 -18.42
CA ALA A 369 -29.31 9.74 -19.07
C ALA A 369 -29.50 11.23 -18.77
N ASP A 370 -29.19 11.67 -17.54
CA ASP A 370 -29.34 13.04 -17.08
C ASP A 370 -28.05 13.53 -16.39
N PRO A 371 -27.17 14.28 -17.09
CA PRO A 371 -25.92 14.79 -16.53
C PRO A 371 -26.01 15.57 -15.19
N PRO A 372 -27.10 16.28 -14.84
CA PRO A 372 -27.28 16.86 -13.50
C PRO A 372 -27.65 15.85 -12.40
N ALA A 373 -27.95 14.59 -12.71
CA ALA A 373 -28.17 13.57 -11.69
C ALA A 373 -26.88 13.34 -10.90
N GLU A 374 -26.91 13.66 -9.60
CA GLU A 374 -25.74 13.57 -8.74
C GLU A 374 -25.45 12.10 -8.36
N TYR A 375 -24.26 11.62 -8.72
CA TYR A 375 -23.77 10.31 -8.31
C TYR A 375 -23.54 10.27 -6.80
N GLN A 376 -24.07 9.27 -6.11
CA GLN A 376 -23.82 9.06 -4.69
C GLN A 376 -22.57 8.20 -4.49
N PRO A 377 -21.53 8.73 -3.82
CA PRO A 377 -20.30 7.98 -3.53
C PRO A 377 -20.56 6.75 -2.67
N SER A 378 -19.72 5.74 -2.81
CA SER A 378 -19.83 4.50 -2.04
C SER A 378 -19.57 4.72 -0.55
N SER A 379 -20.39 4.10 0.30
CA SER A 379 -20.19 4.05 1.76
C SER A 379 -19.03 3.15 2.20
N PHE A 380 -18.39 2.41 1.28
CA PHE A 380 -17.36 1.41 1.57
C PHE A 380 -16.33 1.88 2.61
N PHE A 381 -15.69 3.03 2.40
CA PHE A 381 -14.65 3.51 3.31
C PHE A 381 -15.20 3.88 4.69
N VAL A 382 -16.42 4.43 4.77
CA VAL A 382 -17.07 4.77 6.04
C VAL A 382 -17.40 3.51 6.83
N GLU A 383 -17.91 2.48 6.16
CA GLU A 383 -18.19 1.16 6.75
C GLU A 383 -16.92 0.47 7.23
N GLN A 384 -15.85 0.51 6.43
CA GLN A 384 -14.56 -0.07 6.84
C GLN A 384 -13.97 0.66 8.06
N LEU A 385 -14.00 2.00 8.11
CA LEU A 385 -13.56 2.73 9.30
C LEU A 385 -14.38 2.37 10.55
N THR A 386 -15.69 2.16 10.38
CA THR A 386 -16.57 1.72 11.47
C THR A 386 -16.23 0.30 11.92
N ALA A 387 -15.96 -0.62 11.00
CA ALA A 387 -15.49 -1.96 11.35
C ALA A 387 -14.15 -1.93 12.10
N PHE A 388 -13.24 -1.03 11.73
CA PHE A 388 -11.97 -0.85 12.44
C PHE A 388 -12.17 -0.28 13.85
N GLU A 389 -13.10 0.66 14.01
CA GLU A 389 -13.48 1.20 15.32
C GLU A 389 -14.04 0.14 16.26
N VAL A 390 -14.97 -0.70 15.78
CA VAL A 390 -15.50 -1.84 16.53
C VAL A 390 -14.38 -2.83 16.88
N TRP A 391 -13.44 -3.08 15.95
CA TRP A 391 -12.30 -3.94 16.22
C TRP A 391 -11.39 -3.38 17.32
N LEU A 392 -11.18 -2.05 17.38
CA LEU A 392 -10.38 -1.42 18.43
C LEU A 392 -11.05 -1.56 19.81
N GLU A 393 -12.38 -1.54 19.86
CA GLU A 393 -13.14 -1.64 21.10
C GLU A 393 -13.19 -3.08 21.64
N PHE A 394 -13.40 -4.07 20.78
CA PHE A 394 -13.65 -5.46 21.19
C PHE A 394 -12.57 -6.47 20.78
N GLY A 395 -11.89 -6.24 19.65
CA GLY A 395 -10.96 -7.19 19.02
C GLY A 395 -9.49 -7.03 19.41
N GLY A 396 -9.13 -5.91 20.03
CA GLY A 396 -7.74 -5.52 20.27
C GLY A 396 -6.93 -6.32 21.30
N ARG A 397 -7.52 -7.31 21.98
CA ARG A 397 -6.91 -7.97 23.14
C ARG A 397 -5.86 -9.04 22.81
N LYS A 398 -5.68 -9.42 21.53
CA LYS A 398 -4.85 -10.58 21.13
C LYS A 398 -3.65 -10.23 20.24
N GLU A 399 -3.20 -8.98 20.19
CA GLU A 399 -2.09 -8.52 19.32
C GLU A 399 -2.23 -8.99 17.85
N THR A 400 -3.47 -9.18 17.39
CA THR A 400 -3.73 -9.70 16.04
C THR A 400 -3.64 -8.58 15.02
N LYS A 401 -3.14 -8.87 13.82
CA LYS A 401 -3.17 -7.93 12.69
C LYS A 401 -4.64 -7.55 12.34
N PRO A 402 -5.04 -6.27 12.43
CA PRO A 402 -6.36 -5.87 11.96
C PRO A 402 -6.37 -5.92 10.43
N PRO A 403 -7.28 -6.68 9.78
CA PRO A 403 -7.34 -6.73 8.33
C PRO A 403 -7.48 -5.32 7.74
N VAL A 404 -8.36 -4.50 8.31
CA VAL A 404 -8.73 -3.15 7.83
C VAL A 404 -7.59 -2.11 7.88
N LEU A 405 -6.45 -2.42 8.49
CA LEU A 405 -5.33 -1.48 8.62
C LEU A 405 -4.83 -0.93 7.27
N THR A 406 -4.83 -1.76 6.24
CA THR A 406 -4.54 -1.34 4.85
C THR A 406 -5.55 -0.33 4.30
N VAL A 407 -6.84 -0.48 4.64
CA VAL A 407 -7.89 0.47 4.23
C VAL A 407 -7.65 1.82 4.88
N VAL A 408 -7.28 1.85 6.17
CA VAL A 408 -6.95 3.09 6.88
C VAL A 408 -5.86 3.86 6.13
N LEU A 409 -4.82 3.19 5.63
CA LEU A 409 -3.79 3.84 4.80
C LEU A 409 -4.34 4.44 3.51
N GLN A 410 -5.23 3.72 2.84
CA GLN A 410 -5.87 4.21 1.61
C GLN A 410 -6.70 5.47 1.88
N VAL A 411 -7.36 5.53 3.04
CA VAL A 411 -8.21 6.63 3.49
C VAL A 411 -7.43 7.85 3.96
N LEU A 412 -6.22 7.71 4.52
CA LEU A 412 -5.37 8.86 4.93
C LEU A 412 -5.14 9.87 3.79
N LEU A 413 -5.15 9.39 2.54
CA LEU A 413 -5.03 10.21 1.35
C LEU A 413 -6.31 10.99 1.01
N SER A 414 -7.50 10.55 1.45
CA SER A 414 -8.77 11.24 1.22
C SER A 414 -9.00 12.36 2.22
N GLN A 415 -9.24 13.58 1.74
CA GLN A 415 -9.50 14.73 2.62
C GLN A 415 -10.77 14.53 3.47
N ALA A 416 -11.82 13.91 2.93
CA ALA A 416 -13.13 13.79 3.58
C ALA A 416 -13.12 12.95 4.87
N HIS A 417 -12.28 11.91 4.92
CA HIS A 417 -12.26 10.94 6.02
C HIS A 417 -10.92 10.88 6.75
N ARG A 418 -9.96 11.74 6.38
CA ARG A 418 -8.61 11.77 6.95
C ARG A 418 -8.61 11.91 8.46
N PHE A 419 -9.39 12.85 8.99
CA PHE A 419 -9.41 13.13 10.42
C PHE A 419 -9.85 11.90 11.22
N ARG A 420 -10.97 11.27 10.83
CA ARG A 420 -11.45 10.02 11.45
C ARG A 420 -10.41 8.90 11.33
N ALA A 421 -9.82 8.71 10.15
CA ALA A 421 -8.79 7.69 9.93
C ALA A 421 -7.54 7.91 10.80
N LEU A 422 -7.07 9.16 10.96
CA LEU A 422 -5.95 9.50 11.83
C LEU A 422 -6.27 9.24 13.31
N ASN A 423 -7.47 9.56 13.78
CA ASN A 423 -7.88 9.27 15.16
C ASN A 423 -7.92 7.77 15.43
N LEU A 424 -8.48 6.97 14.51
CA LEU A 424 -8.50 5.51 14.65
C LEU A 424 -7.09 4.92 14.58
N LEU A 425 -6.22 5.44 13.70
CA LEU A 425 -4.81 5.05 13.66
C LEU A 425 -4.10 5.38 14.97
N ALA A 426 -4.29 6.58 15.53
CA ALA A 426 -3.74 6.95 16.83
C ALA A 426 -4.21 5.98 17.93
N ARG A 427 -5.49 5.61 17.94
CA ARG A 427 -6.06 4.64 18.91
C ARG A 427 -5.39 3.28 18.78
N PHE A 428 -5.14 2.85 17.56
CA PHE A 428 -4.41 1.62 17.28
C PHE A 428 -2.96 1.67 17.76
N LEU A 429 -2.21 2.74 17.44
CA LEU A 429 -0.83 2.90 17.88
C LEU A 429 -0.68 3.00 19.41
N ASP A 430 -1.73 3.46 20.10
CA ASP A 430 -1.75 3.49 21.57
C ASP A 430 -1.79 2.09 22.21
N MET A 431 -2.12 1.04 21.45
CA MET A 431 -2.19 -0.33 21.96
C MET A 431 -0.83 -0.97 22.26
N GLY A 432 0.28 -0.36 21.81
CA GLY A 432 1.63 -0.81 22.12
C GLY A 432 2.56 -0.88 20.91
N SER A 433 3.81 -1.28 21.16
CA SER A 433 4.88 -1.37 20.14
C SER A 433 4.53 -2.33 19.01
N TRP A 434 3.84 -3.44 19.27
CA TRP A 434 3.36 -4.39 18.26
C TRP A 434 2.44 -3.71 17.22
N ALA A 435 1.55 -2.81 17.66
CA ALA A 435 0.64 -2.08 16.78
C ALA A 435 1.40 -1.07 15.91
N VAL A 436 2.38 -0.38 16.49
CA VAL A 436 3.31 0.50 15.74
C VAL A 436 4.08 -0.30 14.69
N ASN A 437 4.64 -1.44 15.07
CA ASN A 437 5.35 -2.34 14.14
C ASN A 437 4.44 -2.79 12.99
N HIS A 438 3.18 -3.15 13.26
CA HIS A 438 2.23 -3.47 12.18
C HIS A 438 1.93 -2.28 11.30
N ALA A 439 1.65 -1.09 11.85
CA ALA A 439 1.36 0.09 11.05
C ALA A 439 2.54 0.46 10.12
N LEU A 440 3.77 0.40 10.64
CA LEU A 440 4.99 0.56 9.86
C LEU A 440 5.14 -0.55 8.80
N SER A 441 4.87 -1.81 9.16
CA SER A 441 4.88 -2.96 8.25
C SER A 441 3.75 -2.98 7.22
N VAL A 442 2.70 -2.18 7.36
CA VAL A 442 1.71 -1.95 6.30
C VAL A 442 2.18 -0.83 5.37
N GLY A 443 3.08 0.02 5.84
CA GLY A 443 3.63 1.15 5.09
C GLY A 443 2.99 2.49 5.43
N VAL A 444 2.60 2.73 6.68
CA VAL A 444 2.01 4.01 7.12
C VAL A 444 2.98 5.20 7.00
N PHE A 445 4.28 4.94 7.15
CA PHE A 445 5.31 5.95 7.33
C PHE A 445 5.33 7.05 6.24
N PRO A 446 5.36 6.73 4.93
CA PRO A 446 5.38 7.77 3.90
C PRO A 446 4.13 8.66 3.90
N TYR A 447 2.99 8.15 4.37
CA TYR A 447 1.73 8.89 4.43
C TYR A 447 1.75 9.90 5.58
N VAL A 448 2.15 9.48 6.78
CA VAL A 448 2.20 10.37 7.95
C VAL A 448 3.31 11.40 7.84
N LEU A 449 4.42 11.08 7.15
CA LEU A 449 5.45 12.04 6.78
C LEU A 449 4.90 13.12 5.84
N LYS A 450 4.24 12.71 4.75
CA LYS A 450 3.60 13.66 3.81
C LYS A 450 2.54 14.53 4.47
N LEU A 451 1.85 14.05 5.51
CA LEU A 451 0.83 14.81 6.22
C LEU A 451 1.37 15.94 7.09
N LEU A 452 2.67 15.94 7.45
CA LEU A 452 3.31 17.06 8.15
C LEU A 452 3.30 18.34 7.29
N GLN A 453 3.26 18.20 5.97
CA GLN A 453 3.18 19.32 5.02
C GLN A 453 1.74 19.81 4.83
N SER A 454 0.75 19.24 5.52
CA SER A 454 -0.65 19.65 5.38
C SER A 454 -0.91 21.00 6.06
N PRO A 455 -1.61 21.93 5.40
CA PRO A 455 -1.99 23.21 6.02
C PRO A 455 -3.15 23.06 7.03
N SER A 456 -3.80 21.89 7.11
CA SER A 456 -4.98 21.69 7.95
C SER A 456 -4.59 21.61 9.43
N LYS A 457 -5.11 22.53 10.24
CA LYS A 457 -4.90 22.53 11.70
C LYS A 457 -5.61 21.37 12.41
N HIS A 458 -6.75 20.92 11.88
CA HIS A 458 -7.57 19.88 12.51
C HIS A 458 -6.87 18.52 12.65
N ILE A 459 -5.85 18.24 11.85
CA ILE A 459 -5.12 16.96 11.91
C ILE A 459 -3.90 17.00 12.84
N ARG A 460 -3.57 18.15 13.44
CA ARG A 460 -2.35 18.33 14.25
C ARG A 460 -2.30 17.39 15.43
N GLU A 461 -3.36 17.34 16.23
CA GLU A 461 -3.37 16.53 17.46
C GLU A 461 -3.13 15.03 17.20
N PRO A 462 -3.90 14.35 16.31
CA PRO A 462 -3.62 12.94 16.06
C PRO A 462 -2.27 12.73 15.38
N LEU A 463 -1.80 13.68 14.55
CA LEU A 463 -0.51 13.54 13.87
C LEU A 463 0.68 13.67 14.83
N ILE A 464 0.64 14.61 15.77
CA ILE A 464 1.64 14.72 16.85
C ILE A 464 1.68 13.42 17.66
N PHE A 465 0.52 12.90 18.06
CA PHE A 465 0.43 11.67 18.83
C PHE A 465 1.01 10.46 18.06
N ILE A 466 0.65 10.31 16.78
CA ILE A 466 1.17 9.25 15.91
C ILE A 466 2.70 9.31 15.84
N TRP A 467 3.27 10.50 15.62
CA TRP A 467 4.72 10.66 15.55
C TRP A 467 5.42 10.38 16.87
N ALA A 468 4.85 10.80 18.00
CA ALA A 468 5.37 10.43 19.31
C ALA A 468 5.43 8.91 19.49
N LYS A 469 4.36 8.19 19.11
CA LYS A 469 4.33 6.72 19.18
C LYS A 469 5.33 6.05 18.24
N ILE A 470 5.47 6.53 17.00
CA ILE A 470 6.45 6.01 16.04
C ILE A 470 7.88 6.18 16.58
N LEU A 471 8.25 7.37 17.03
CA LEU A 471 9.60 7.66 17.53
C LEU A 471 9.93 6.95 18.84
N THR A 472 8.93 6.57 19.62
CA THR A 472 9.11 5.75 20.83
C THR A 472 9.53 4.31 20.49
N VAL A 473 9.16 3.82 19.31
CA VAL A 473 9.46 2.45 18.85
C VAL A 473 10.66 2.42 17.90
N ASP A 474 10.78 3.41 17.01
CA ASP A 474 11.88 3.50 16.05
C ASP A 474 12.37 4.95 15.92
N SER A 475 13.41 5.28 16.69
CA SER A 475 14.06 6.59 16.70
C SER A 475 14.84 6.89 15.42
N SER A 476 15.15 5.89 14.57
CA SER A 476 15.84 6.11 13.30
C SER A 476 15.05 7.00 12.33
N CYS A 477 13.73 7.13 12.54
CA CYS A 477 12.84 8.01 11.79
C CYS A 477 13.18 9.50 11.92
N THR A 478 13.95 9.89 12.94
CA THR A 478 14.45 11.26 13.11
C THR A 478 15.27 11.73 11.90
N VAL A 479 15.99 10.82 11.23
CA VAL A 479 16.79 11.12 10.03
C VAL A 479 15.90 11.68 8.91
N ASP A 480 14.72 11.09 8.70
CA ASP A 480 13.79 11.52 7.67
C ASP A 480 13.17 12.89 8.00
N LEU A 481 12.80 13.13 9.27
CA LEU A 481 12.27 14.43 9.73
C LEU A 481 13.29 15.57 9.56
N ILE A 482 14.57 15.28 9.76
CA ILE A 482 15.65 16.26 9.66
C ILE A 482 16.07 16.52 8.21
N ARG A 483 16.10 15.46 7.39
CA ARG A 483 16.43 15.57 5.95
C ARG A 483 15.40 16.43 5.22
N ASP A 484 14.12 16.18 5.46
CA ASP A 484 13.02 16.81 4.72
C ASP A 484 12.51 18.10 5.41
N THR A 485 13.21 18.57 6.45
CA THR A 485 12.88 19.76 7.27
C THR A 485 11.54 19.74 8.00
N ASP A 486 10.91 18.56 8.07
CA ASP A 486 9.61 18.35 8.68
C ASP A 486 9.62 18.51 10.21
N TYR A 487 10.79 18.51 10.87
CA TYR A 487 10.92 18.82 12.30
C TYR A 487 10.36 20.21 12.67
N THR A 488 10.34 21.15 11.72
CA THR A 488 9.77 22.50 11.89
C THR A 488 8.28 22.47 12.20
N TYR A 489 7.56 21.43 11.78
CA TYR A 489 6.16 21.21 12.13
C TYR A 489 5.96 21.15 13.65
N PHE A 490 6.84 20.43 14.37
CA PHE A 490 6.72 20.26 15.81
C PHE A 490 7.16 21.52 16.57
N LEU A 491 8.10 22.30 16.02
CA LEU A 491 8.44 23.63 16.53
C LEU A 491 7.25 24.59 16.44
N GLN A 492 6.52 24.59 15.32
CA GLN A 492 5.30 25.37 15.16
C GLN A 492 4.18 24.90 16.09
N CYS A 493 4.07 23.60 16.34
CA CYS A 493 3.09 23.04 17.27
C CYS A 493 3.41 23.44 18.72
N LEU A 494 4.69 23.48 19.09
CA LEU A 494 5.13 23.90 20.43
C LEU A 494 4.66 25.33 20.77
N THR A 495 4.72 26.25 19.82
CA THR A 495 4.34 27.66 20.02
C THR A 495 2.88 27.96 19.68
N SER A 496 2.12 26.98 19.19
CA SER A 496 0.73 27.17 18.76
C SER A 496 -0.21 27.34 19.97
N PRO A 497 -0.92 28.48 20.11
CA PRO A 497 -1.88 28.69 21.19
C PRO A 497 -3.11 27.78 21.05
N ASP A 498 -3.45 27.39 19.82
CA ASP A 498 -4.60 26.54 19.49
C ASP A 498 -4.47 25.10 20.02
N LEU A 499 -3.28 24.67 20.46
CA LEU A 499 -3.04 23.28 20.91
C LEU A 499 -3.12 23.16 22.43
N PRO A 500 -3.74 22.09 22.96
CA PRO A 500 -3.78 21.86 24.39
C PRO A 500 -2.38 21.56 24.95
N PRO A 501 -2.12 21.82 26.25
CA PRO A 501 -0.80 21.62 26.86
C PRO A 501 -0.22 20.21 26.69
N ASN A 502 -1.06 19.17 26.69
CA ASN A 502 -0.63 17.79 26.49
C ASN A 502 -0.05 17.56 25.08
N GLN A 503 -0.66 18.16 24.04
CA GLN A 503 -0.17 18.05 22.66
C GLN A 503 1.12 18.85 22.43
N ARG A 504 1.22 20.02 23.09
CA ARG A 504 2.49 20.77 23.13
C ARG A 504 3.59 19.97 23.82
N ALA A 505 3.28 19.28 24.92
CA ALA A 505 4.23 18.39 25.59
C ALA A 505 4.71 17.25 24.69
N LEU A 506 3.81 16.60 23.94
CA LEU A 506 4.19 15.59 22.93
C LEU A 506 5.06 16.15 21.81
N SER A 507 4.87 17.43 21.44
CA SER A 507 5.77 18.10 20.50
C SER A 507 7.18 18.25 21.10
N VAL A 508 7.29 18.61 22.38
CA VAL A 508 8.59 18.67 23.10
C VAL A 508 9.24 17.29 23.17
N VAL A 509 8.46 16.25 23.43
CA VAL A 509 8.92 14.86 23.43
C VAL A 509 9.58 14.49 22.10
N ILE A 510 8.89 14.76 20.98
CA ILE A 510 9.39 14.48 19.63
C ILE A 510 10.69 15.25 19.37
N LEU A 511 10.72 16.54 19.71
CA LEU A 511 11.91 17.38 19.57
C LEU A 511 13.07 16.88 20.43
N SER A 512 12.78 16.41 21.65
CA SER A 512 13.78 15.82 22.55
C SER A 512 14.42 14.57 21.95
N VAL A 513 13.63 13.69 21.32
CA VAL A 513 14.17 12.51 20.61
C VAL A 513 15.02 12.96 19.42
N ILE A 514 14.52 13.90 18.61
CA ILE A 514 15.24 14.42 17.44
C ILE A 514 16.64 14.97 17.81
N VAL A 515 16.75 15.78 18.87
CA VAL A 515 18.03 16.38 19.29
C VAL A 515 18.95 15.41 20.02
N SER A 516 18.41 14.30 20.54
CA SER A 516 19.20 13.25 21.21
C SER A 516 19.87 12.32 20.21
N GLU A 517 19.16 11.92 19.15
CA GLU A 517 19.63 10.92 18.18
C GLU A 517 20.64 11.48 17.16
N LEU A 518 20.54 12.76 16.80
CA LEU A 518 21.29 13.35 15.69
C LEU A 518 22.00 14.65 16.11
N PRO A 519 23.36 14.68 16.14
CA PRO A 519 24.09 15.91 16.44
C PRO A 519 23.76 17.07 15.50
N GLU A 520 23.59 16.81 14.21
CA GLU A 520 23.20 17.82 13.21
C GLU A 520 21.80 18.40 13.45
N ALA A 521 20.93 17.65 14.15
CA ALA A 521 19.59 18.14 14.49
C ALA A 521 19.63 19.26 15.54
N LYS A 522 20.65 19.30 16.39
CA LYS A 522 20.82 20.37 17.40
C LYS A 522 20.98 21.73 16.72
N ASP A 523 21.88 21.84 15.75
CA ASP A 523 22.08 23.06 14.96
C ASP A 523 20.80 23.52 14.25
N LYS A 524 20.09 22.58 13.61
CA LYS A 524 18.83 22.86 12.91
C LYS A 524 17.73 23.32 13.86
N CYS A 525 17.57 22.68 15.01
CA CYS A 525 16.56 23.06 16.00
C CYS A 525 16.88 24.42 16.63
N LEU A 526 18.16 24.74 16.86
CA LEU A 526 18.58 26.06 17.34
C LEU A 526 18.24 27.17 16.34
N GLN A 527 18.44 26.93 15.04
CA GLN A 527 18.03 27.87 13.98
C GLN A 527 16.51 28.08 13.91
N GLY A 528 15.73 27.11 14.36
CA GLY A 528 14.27 27.17 14.45
C GLY A 528 13.75 27.70 15.79
N ASP A 529 14.57 28.42 16.56
CA ASP A 529 14.20 29.06 17.84
C ASP A 529 13.64 28.10 18.90
N ILE A 530 14.11 26.84 18.93
CA ILE A 530 13.67 25.85 19.93
C ILE A 530 13.81 26.36 21.37
N ILE A 531 14.86 27.12 21.69
CA ILE A 531 15.12 27.65 23.04
C ILE A 531 13.99 28.60 23.47
N ILE A 532 13.52 29.47 22.57
CA ILE A 532 12.42 30.41 22.85
C ILE A 532 11.13 29.62 23.06
N GLY A 533 10.87 28.62 22.21
CA GLY A 533 9.72 27.74 22.33
C GLY A 533 9.69 26.99 23.67
N LEU A 534 10.83 26.44 24.11
CA LEU A 534 10.97 25.75 25.39
C LEU A 534 10.78 26.68 26.59
N LYS A 535 11.44 27.85 26.57
CA LYS A 535 11.32 28.87 27.63
C LYS A 535 9.87 29.30 27.86
N GLY A 536 9.08 29.42 26.80
CA GLY A 536 7.67 29.83 26.86
C GLY A 536 6.76 28.89 27.67
N HIS A 537 7.19 27.67 27.99
CA HIS A 537 6.38 26.69 28.74
C HIS A 537 6.95 26.31 30.11
N VAL A 538 8.01 26.96 30.58
CA VAL A 538 8.59 26.68 31.90
C VAL A 538 7.58 26.95 33.03
N ASP A 539 6.79 28.02 32.91
CA ASP A 539 5.75 28.39 33.89
C ASP A 539 4.37 27.78 33.59
N SER A 540 4.30 26.77 32.72
CA SER A 540 3.02 26.14 32.37
C SER A 540 2.36 25.50 33.59
N SER A 541 1.03 25.56 33.69
CA SER A 541 0.29 24.85 34.73
C SER A 541 0.41 23.32 34.63
N CYS A 542 0.69 22.79 33.43
CA CYS A 542 0.81 21.35 33.19
C CYS A 542 2.21 20.82 33.60
N PRO A 543 2.31 19.90 34.58
CA PRO A 543 3.62 19.36 34.98
C PRO A 543 4.31 18.56 33.88
N HIS A 544 3.54 17.95 32.98
CA HIS A 544 4.08 17.10 31.92
C HIS A 544 4.91 17.90 30.92
N ILE A 545 4.45 19.09 30.50
CA ILE A 545 5.21 19.95 29.60
C ILE A 545 6.45 20.53 30.29
N ARG A 546 6.34 20.95 31.57
CA ARG A 546 7.49 21.44 32.35
C ARG A 546 8.60 20.40 32.43
N LYS A 547 8.24 19.14 32.75
CA LYS A 547 9.17 18.01 32.77
C LYS A 547 9.91 17.85 31.44
N TRP A 548 9.16 17.79 30.33
CA TRP A 548 9.75 17.56 29.01
C TRP A 548 10.52 18.74 28.48
N VAL A 549 10.17 19.98 28.86
CA VAL A 549 10.98 21.16 28.59
C VAL A 549 12.37 20.98 29.18
N CYS A 550 12.48 20.60 30.45
CA CYS A 550 13.78 20.33 31.07
C CYS A 550 14.56 19.20 30.37
N LEU A 551 13.92 18.07 30.10
CA LEU A 551 14.58 16.94 29.42
C LEU A 551 15.09 17.33 28.03
N CYS A 552 14.26 18.01 27.23
CA CYS A 552 14.63 18.48 25.90
C CYS A 552 15.77 19.49 25.95
N SER A 553 15.75 20.43 26.91
CA SER A 553 16.84 21.38 27.13
C SER A 553 18.13 20.65 27.48
N GLY A 554 18.07 19.69 28.41
CA GLY A 554 19.22 18.87 28.81
C GLY A 554 19.87 18.14 27.64
N GLN A 555 19.05 17.54 26.76
CA GLN A 555 19.51 16.83 25.55
C GLN A 555 20.08 17.80 24.50
N LEU A 556 19.44 18.96 24.32
CA LEU A 556 19.84 19.97 23.34
C LEU A 556 21.28 20.46 23.57
N TRP A 557 21.64 20.75 24.82
CA TRP A 557 22.97 21.25 25.16
C TRP A 557 23.96 20.20 25.67
N SER A 558 23.53 18.94 25.79
CA SER A 558 24.42 17.85 26.18
C SER A 558 25.60 17.76 25.21
N SER A 559 26.81 17.91 25.73
CA SER A 559 28.07 17.89 24.95
C SER A 559 28.08 18.86 23.76
N TYR A 560 27.36 19.98 23.83
CA TYR A 560 27.21 20.90 22.71
C TYR A 560 27.24 22.38 23.13
N GLU A 561 28.44 22.98 23.08
CA GLU A 561 28.75 24.30 23.65
C GLU A 561 27.94 25.45 23.02
N ARG A 562 27.67 25.36 21.72
CA ARG A 562 26.88 26.38 21.02
C ARG A 562 25.46 26.48 21.58
N ALA A 563 24.83 25.35 21.91
CA ALA A 563 23.52 25.37 22.56
C ALA A 563 23.60 25.95 23.99
N LYS A 564 24.67 25.66 24.75
CA LYS A 564 24.87 26.25 26.09
C LYS A 564 24.93 27.77 26.02
N SER A 565 25.76 28.31 25.13
CA SER A 565 25.93 29.75 24.89
C SER A 565 24.60 30.43 24.52
N LEU A 566 23.89 29.92 23.51
CA LEU A 566 22.60 30.48 23.10
C LEU A 566 21.51 30.35 24.17
N ALA A 567 21.52 29.27 24.95
CA ALA A 567 20.57 29.09 26.05
C ALA A 567 20.82 30.10 27.17
N LEU A 568 22.09 30.43 27.46
CA LEU A 568 22.48 31.44 28.43
C LEU A 568 22.01 32.84 28.00
N ASP A 569 22.21 33.20 26.74
CA ASP A 569 21.76 34.47 26.17
C ASP A 569 20.24 34.64 26.31
N GLN A 570 19.49 33.54 26.16
CA GLN A 570 18.05 33.49 26.34
C GLN A 570 17.60 33.26 27.79
N GLN A 571 18.54 33.17 28.74
CA GLN A 571 18.31 32.95 30.17
C GLN A 571 17.54 31.65 30.50
N LEU A 572 17.53 30.65 29.61
CA LEU A 572 16.78 29.42 29.83
C LEU A 572 17.26 28.62 31.06
N PRO A 573 18.58 28.43 31.30
CA PRO A 573 19.07 27.75 32.50
C PRO A 573 18.61 28.43 33.80
N GLN A 574 18.60 29.76 33.85
CA GLN A 574 18.17 30.53 35.02
C GLN A 574 16.69 30.32 35.34
N VAL A 575 15.83 30.23 34.33
CA VAL A 575 14.41 29.92 34.55
C VAL A 575 14.25 28.46 34.97
N ILE A 576 15.03 27.50 34.43
CA ILE A 576 14.95 26.09 34.86
C ILE A 576 15.35 25.91 36.35
N VAL A 577 16.21 26.75 36.91
CA VAL A 577 16.53 26.72 38.35
C VAL A 577 15.29 26.88 39.23
N THR A 578 14.28 27.64 38.81
CA THR A 578 13.04 27.81 39.58
C THR A 578 12.27 26.49 39.71
N LEU A 579 12.40 25.59 38.73
CA LEU A 579 11.77 24.27 38.72
C LEU A 579 12.41 23.27 39.70
N LEU A 580 13.53 23.60 40.34
CA LEU A 580 14.08 22.79 41.44
C LEU A 580 13.15 22.78 42.66
N GLN A 581 12.25 23.75 42.77
CA GLN A 581 11.22 23.85 43.81
C GLN A 581 9.82 23.43 43.33
N ASP A 582 9.71 22.84 42.12
CA ASP A 582 8.43 22.41 41.57
C ASP A 582 7.73 21.40 42.51
N PRO A 583 6.39 21.46 42.70
CA PRO A 583 5.68 20.49 43.55
C PRO A 583 5.83 19.04 43.08
N VAL A 584 6.03 18.80 41.78
CA VAL A 584 6.11 17.47 41.17
C VAL A 584 7.56 16.97 41.14
N ALA A 585 7.80 15.78 41.71
CA ALA A 585 9.15 15.22 41.86
C ALA A 585 9.83 14.95 40.51
N GLU A 586 9.09 14.50 39.51
CA GLU A 586 9.59 14.22 38.17
C GLU A 586 10.05 15.51 37.45
N VAL A 587 9.40 16.65 37.73
CA VAL A 587 9.83 17.95 37.18
C VAL A 587 11.14 18.38 37.83
N ARG A 588 11.25 18.27 39.16
CA ARG A 588 12.50 18.57 39.88
C ARG A 588 13.66 17.70 39.39
N ALA A 589 13.42 16.40 39.19
CA ALA A 589 14.42 15.47 38.68
C ALA A 589 14.86 15.83 37.24
N ALA A 590 13.92 16.20 36.37
CA ALA A 590 14.23 16.65 35.02
C ALA A 590 15.01 17.98 35.00
N ALA A 591 14.67 18.92 35.90
CA ALA A 591 15.41 20.18 36.06
C ALA A 591 16.85 19.94 36.54
N LEU A 592 17.04 19.04 37.51
CA LEU A 592 18.38 18.62 37.95
C LEU A 592 19.19 17.99 36.81
N TYR A 593 18.57 17.12 36.01
CA TYR A 593 19.22 16.54 34.83
C TYR A 593 19.67 17.64 33.85
N ALA A 594 18.77 18.57 33.50
CA ALA A 594 19.06 19.63 32.54
C ALA A 594 20.21 20.55 33.02
N LEU A 595 20.20 20.95 34.29
CA LEU A 595 21.26 21.78 34.87
C LEU A 595 22.57 21.00 35.02
N GLY A 596 22.49 19.70 35.35
CA GLY A 596 23.65 18.82 35.44
C GLY A 596 24.36 18.62 34.10
N THR A 597 23.61 18.52 32.99
CA THR A 597 24.21 18.46 31.64
C THR A 597 24.66 19.83 31.11
N TYR A 598 24.16 20.92 31.70
CA TYR A 598 24.56 22.28 31.35
C TYR A 598 25.92 22.65 31.96
N MET A 599 26.19 22.20 33.20
CA MET A 599 27.52 22.28 33.81
C MET A 599 28.54 21.49 32.99
#